data_AF-A0A2N2NVR1-F1
#
_entry.id   AF-A0A2N2NVR1-F1
#
_cell.length_a   1.000
_cell.length_b   1.000
_cell.length_c   1.000
_cell.angle_alpha   90.00
_cell.angle_beta   90.00
_cell.angle_gamma   90.00
#
_symmetry.space_group_name_H-M   'P 1'
#
loop_
_entity.id
_entity.type
_entity.pdbx_description
1 polymer ?
#
loop_
_entity_poly.entity_id
_entity_poly.type
_entity_poly.pdbx_seq_one_letter_code
_entity_poly.pdbx_strand_id
1 'polypeptide(L)'
;MRFFWFFLTILIGLLIGFYFGWVRTPSSIGTTQLSNLRSDYLADYVLMAAESFEQHQNLEYTTSQLVLLGDEHPIRYIQKAIIVAENLEYSREDLEKLAILAQVYQIPENSSEAP
;
A
#
# COMPACT_ATOMS: atom_id res chain seq x y z
N MET A 1 38.46 27.02 30.30
CA MET A 1 38.39 27.54 28.92
C MET A 1 38.50 26.48 27.80
N ARG A 2 39.11 25.30 28.01
CA ARG A 2 39.30 24.27 26.96
C ARG A 2 38.03 23.50 26.57
N PHE A 3 37.14 23.25 27.53
CA PHE A 3 35.86 22.58 27.28
C PHE A 3 34.90 23.40 26.42
N PHE A 4 34.95 24.72 26.49
CA PHE A 4 34.11 25.60 25.65
C PHE A 4 34.39 25.38 24.16
N TRP A 5 35.68 25.31 23.79
CA TRP A 5 36.08 25.03 22.41
C TRP A 5 35.67 23.63 21.96
N PHE A 6 35.73 22.62 22.84
CA PHE A 6 35.28 21.26 22.51
C PHE A 6 33.78 21.19 22.17
N PHE A 7 32.94 21.82 23.00
CA PHE A 7 31.49 21.87 22.73
C PHE A 7 31.17 22.68 21.48
N LEU A 8 31.90 23.75 21.22
CA LEU A 8 31.71 24.57 20.02
C LEU A 8 31.97 23.77 18.73
N THR A 9 33.04 22.96 18.69
CA THR A 9 33.36 22.14 17.51
C THR A 9 32.31 21.04 17.28
N ILE A 10 31.80 20.42 18.35
CA ILE A 10 30.72 19.42 18.26
C ILE A 10 29.43 20.06 17.72
N LEU A 11 29.07 21.24 18.24
CA LEU A 11 27.87 21.96 17.79
C LEU A 11 27.96 22.33 16.31
N ILE A 12 29.13 22.77 15.85
CA ILE A 12 29.39 23.07 14.44
C ILE A 12 29.28 21.80 13.59
N GLY A 13 29.87 20.68 14.02
CA GLY A 13 29.76 19.40 13.31
C GLY A 13 28.32 18.89 13.22
N LEU A 14 27.53 19.08 14.27
CA LEU A 14 26.12 18.70 14.32
C LEU A 14 25.28 19.58 13.40
N LEU A 15 25.49 20.89 13.40
CA LEU A 15 24.79 21.81 12.50
C LEU A 15 25.08 21.52 11.03
N ILE A 16 26.34 21.21 10.70
CA ILE A 16 26.75 20.83 9.34
C ILE A 16 26.13 19.49 8.97
N GLY A 17 26.27 18.46 9.83
CA GLY A 17 25.71 17.13 9.58
C GLY A 17 24.19 17.15 9.43
N PHE A 18 23.48 17.93 10.25
CA PHE A 18 22.04 18.11 10.16
C PHE A 18 21.63 18.86 8.90
N TYR A 19 22.34 19.94 8.55
CA TYR A 19 22.07 20.70 7.33
C TYR A 19 22.25 19.84 6.08
N PHE A 20 23.37 19.10 5.97
CA PHE A 20 23.60 18.21 4.83
C PHE A 20 22.68 16.99 4.83
N GLY A 21 22.41 16.42 6.00
CA GLY A 21 21.54 15.26 6.18
C GLY A 21 20.07 15.54 5.93
N TRP A 22 19.61 16.79 6.10
CA TRP A 22 18.21 17.16 5.90
C TRP A 22 17.94 17.82 4.54
N VAL A 23 18.87 18.63 4.00
CA VAL A 23 18.66 19.38 2.76
C VAL A 23 18.90 18.50 1.51
N ARG A 24 19.73 17.45 1.60
CA ARG A 24 20.14 16.65 0.44
C ARG A 24 19.49 15.27 0.33
N THR A 25 18.67 14.87 1.29
CA THR A 25 17.70 13.79 1.12
C THR A 25 16.29 14.36 1.15
N PRO A 26 15.82 15.01 0.07
CA PRO A 26 14.41 14.87 -0.22
C PRO A 26 14.21 13.37 -0.47
N SER A 27 13.57 12.65 0.46
CA SER A 27 12.78 11.51 0.04
C SER A 27 11.74 12.12 -0.89
N SER A 28 12.06 12.13 -2.18
CA SER A 28 11.11 12.49 -3.21
C SER A 28 10.00 11.46 -3.10
N ILE A 29 9.00 11.75 -2.27
CA ILE A 29 7.64 11.25 -2.43
C ILE A 29 7.14 11.97 -3.69
N GLY A 30 7.75 11.61 -4.81
CA GLY A 30 7.45 12.15 -6.11
C GLY A 30 6.09 11.59 -6.47
N THR A 31 5.09 12.46 -6.49
CA THR A 31 3.80 12.21 -7.14
C THR A 31 3.18 10.86 -6.75
N THR A 32 2.60 10.80 -5.55
CA THR A 32 1.80 9.68 -5.04
C THR A 32 0.49 9.57 -5.84
N GLN A 33 0.58 9.13 -7.09
CA GLN A 33 -0.55 8.44 -7.70
C GLN A 33 -0.77 7.15 -6.87
N LEU A 34 -2.01 6.79 -6.59
CA LEU A 34 -2.33 5.58 -5.80
C LEU A 34 -1.75 4.32 -6.47
N SER A 35 -1.47 4.37 -7.77
CA SER A 35 -0.75 3.36 -8.56
C SER A 35 0.71 3.13 -8.15
N ASN A 36 1.36 4.10 -7.50
CA ASN A 36 2.74 4.01 -7.01
C ASN A 36 2.82 3.58 -5.54
N LEU A 37 1.73 3.07 -4.95
CA LEU A 37 1.75 2.57 -3.58
C LEU A 37 2.80 1.45 -3.47
N ARG A 38 3.58 1.47 -2.38
CA ARG A 38 4.45 0.33 -2.07
C ARG A 38 3.57 -0.92 -1.94
N SER A 39 4.14 -2.06 -2.29
CA SER A 39 3.42 -3.32 -2.39
C SER A 39 2.72 -3.73 -1.09
N ASP A 40 3.30 -3.39 0.07
CA ASP A 40 2.72 -3.59 1.40
C ASP A 40 1.43 -2.78 1.60
N TYR A 41 1.47 -1.47 1.37
CA TYR A 41 0.27 -0.63 1.47
C TYR A 41 -0.81 -0.98 0.43
N LEU A 42 -0.40 -1.48 -0.74
CA LEU A 42 -1.34 -1.99 -1.74
C LEU A 42 -2.08 -3.22 -1.21
N ALA A 43 -1.36 -4.15 -0.60
CA ALA A 43 -1.95 -5.34 0.00
C ALA A 43 -2.94 -4.97 1.11
N ASP A 44 -2.59 -4.01 1.97
CA ASP A 44 -3.48 -3.50 3.02
C ASP A 44 -4.76 -2.84 2.45
N TYR A 45 -4.63 -2.05 1.39
CA TYR A 45 -5.80 -1.43 0.75
C TYR A 45 -6.73 -2.46 0.13
N VAL A 46 -6.18 -3.45 -0.56
CA VAL A 46 -6.98 -4.53 -1.16
C VAL A 46 -7.63 -5.38 -0.07
N LEU A 47 -6.97 -5.59 1.07
CA LEU A 47 -7.55 -6.27 2.24
C LEU A 47 -8.74 -5.48 2.80
N MET A 48 -8.62 -4.15 2.97
CA MET A 48 -9.76 -3.31 3.38
C MET A 48 -10.93 -3.42 2.40
N ALA A 49 -10.66 -3.47 1.09
CA ALA A 49 -11.68 -3.64 0.07
C ALA A 49 -12.32 -5.04 0.13
N ALA A 50 -11.56 -6.09 0.48
CA ALA A 50 -12.04 -7.44 0.71
C ALA A 50 -12.93 -7.55 1.96
N GLU A 51 -12.53 -6.92 3.06
CA GLU A 51 -13.33 -6.86 4.30
C GLU A 51 -14.64 -6.12 4.07
N SER A 52 -14.59 -5.00 3.35
CA SER A 52 -15.79 -4.25 2.97
C SER A 52 -16.73 -5.11 2.10
N PHE A 53 -16.18 -5.90 1.18
CA PHE A 53 -16.95 -6.85 0.39
C PHE A 53 -17.60 -7.93 1.26
N GLU A 54 -16.87 -8.52 2.21
CA GLU A 54 -17.41 -9.54 3.11
C GLU A 54 -18.59 -8.99 3.93
N GLN A 55 -18.45 -7.77 4.46
CA GLN A 55 -19.47 -7.17 5.32
C GLN A 55 -20.70 -6.68 4.54
N HIS A 56 -20.53 -6.18 3.32
CA HIS A 56 -21.61 -5.50 2.57
C HIS A 56 -22.09 -6.30 1.34
N GLN A 57 -21.35 -7.34 0.94
CA GLN A 57 -21.55 -8.14 -0.28
C GLN A 57 -21.77 -7.32 -1.55
N ASN A 58 -21.19 -6.12 -1.61
CA ASN A 58 -21.37 -5.19 -2.72
C ASN A 58 -20.13 -5.17 -3.62
N LEU A 59 -20.21 -5.89 -4.74
CA LEU A 59 -19.13 -5.99 -5.72
C LEU A 59 -18.84 -4.66 -6.42
N GLU A 60 -19.88 -3.86 -6.72
CA GLU A 60 -19.74 -2.57 -7.39
C GLU A 60 -18.93 -1.59 -6.54
N TYR A 61 -19.24 -1.54 -5.24
CA TYR A 61 -18.51 -0.70 -4.28
C TYR A 61 -17.04 -1.13 -4.16
N THR A 62 -16.78 -2.43 -4.07
CA THR A 62 -15.41 -2.95 -4.01
C THR A 62 -14.65 -2.71 -5.32
N THR A 63 -15.33 -2.82 -6.47
CA THR A 63 -14.74 -2.54 -7.79
C THR A 63 -14.34 -1.08 -7.87
N SER A 64 -15.22 -0.17 -7.42
CA SER A 64 -14.94 1.27 -7.43
C SER A 64 -13.69 1.63 -6.62
N GLN A 65 -13.44 0.92 -5.50
CA GLN A 65 -12.23 1.09 -4.69
C GLN A 65 -10.99 0.56 -5.41
N LEU A 66 -11.06 -0.63 -6.00
CA LEU A 66 -9.94 -1.25 -6.70
C LEU A 66 -9.54 -0.49 -7.97
N VAL A 67 -10.49 0.15 -8.66
CA VAL A 67 -10.19 1.00 -9.83
C VAL A 67 -9.43 2.27 -9.44
N LEU A 68 -9.50 2.72 -8.19
CA LEU A 68 -8.68 3.87 -7.74
C LEU A 68 -7.18 3.54 -7.74
N LEU A 69 -6.79 2.26 -7.66
CA LEU A 69 -5.38 1.83 -7.65
C LEU A 69 -4.72 2.02 -9.02
N GLY A 70 -5.49 2.23 -10.08
CA GLY A 70 -4.99 2.53 -11.40
C GLY A 70 -5.78 1.84 -12.50
N ASP A 71 -5.17 1.78 -13.67
CA ASP A 71 -5.84 1.36 -14.91
C ASP A 71 -5.82 -0.17 -15.14
N GLU A 72 -5.22 -0.95 -14.24
CA GLU A 72 -5.19 -2.41 -14.38
C GLU A 72 -6.52 -3.05 -13.97
N HIS A 73 -6.79 -4.25 -14.46
CA HIS A 73 -7.98 -5.00 -14.07
C HIS A 73 -7.94 -5.34 -12.55
N PRO A 74 -9.03 -5.16 -11.79
CA PRO A 74 -9.09 -5.36 -10.33
C PRO A 74 -8.46 -6.68 -9.83
N ILE A 75 -8.66 -7.77 -10.58
CA ILE A 75 -8.07 -9.09 -10.27
C ILE A 75 -6.53 -9.08 -10.16
N ARG A 76 -5.84 -8.22 -10.93
CA ARG A 76 -4.36 -8.12 -10.89
C ARG A 76 -3.90 -7.56 -9.56
N TYR A 77 -4.60 -6.54 -9.05
CA TYR A 77 -4.33 -5.98 -7.73
C TYR A 77 -4.58 -7.00 -6.63
N ILE A 78 -5.65 -7.80 -6.73
CA ILE A 78 -5.96 -8.85 -5.75
C ILE A 78 -4.89 -9.95 -5.74
N GLN A 79 -4.47 -10.45 -6.92
CA GLN A 79 -3.41 -11.45 -7.00
C GLN A 79 -2.08 -10.93 -6.44
N LYS A 80 -1.74 -9.68 -6.74
CA LYS A 80 -0.55 -9.02 -6.20
C LYS A 80 -0.63 -8.89 -4.68
N ALA A 81 -1.79 -8.52 -4.14
CA ALA A 81 -2.03 -8.43 -2.72
C ALA A 81 -1.83 -9.78 -2.01
N ILE A 82 -2.34 -10.89 -2.58
CA ILE A 82 -2.14 -12.24 -2.02
C ILE A 82 -0.65 -12.59 -1.94
N ILE A 83 0.11 -12.39 -3.02
CA ILE A 83 1.56 -12.67 -3.04
C ILE A 83 2.28 -11.85 -1.98
N VAL A 84 1.93 -10.57 -1.82
CA VAL A 84 2.56 -9.70 -0.82
C VAL A 84 2.15 -10.10 0.59
N ALA A 85 0.88 -10.40 0.83
CA ALA A 85 0.35 -10.84 2.12
C ALA A 85 1.03 -12.15 2.58
N GLU A 86 1.30 -13.08 1.67
CA GLU A 86 2.09 -14.28 1.95
C GLU A 86 3.53 -13.95 2.36
N ASN A 87 4.19 -13.04 1.62
CA ASN A 87 5.56 -12.61 1.94
C ASN A 87 5.68 -11.85 3.26
N LEU A 88 4.62 -11.15 3.67
CA LEU A 88 4.53 -10.40 4.91
C LEU A 88 3.92 -11.21 6.07
N GLU A 89 3.68 -12.51 5.86
CA GLU A 89 3.16 -13.44 6.89
C GLU A 89 1.81 -13.00 7.48
N TYR A 90 0.88 -12.57 6.63
CA TYR A 90 -0.47 -12.16 7.05
C TYR A 90 -1.22 -13.32 7.71
N SER A 91 -2.23 -12.99 8.51
CA SER A 91 -3.04 -14.00 9.18
C SER A 91 -3.78 -14.88 8.16
N ARG A 92 -4.08 -16.12 8.54
CA ARG A 92 -4.83 -17.04 7.66
C ARG A 92 -6.21 -16.48 7.31
N GLU A 93 -6.86 -15.79 8.25
CA GLU A 93 -8.16 -15.16 8.03
C GLU A 93 -8.08 -14.08 6.94
N ASP A 94 -7.04 -13.24 6.97
CA ASP A 94 -6.86 -12.18 5.98
C ASP A 94 -6.55 -12.73 4.58
N LEU A 95 -5.74 -13.80 4.52
CA LEU A 95 -5.48 -14.52 3.27
C LEU A 95 -6.76 -15.18 2.72
N GLU A 96 -7.62 -15.71 3.57
CA GLU A 96 -8.91 -16.27 3.18
C GLU A 96 -9.83 -15.19 2.59
N LYS A 97 -9.92 -14.01 3.21
CA LYS A 97 -10.70 -12.87 2.68
C LYS A 97 -10.21 -12.44 1.29
N LEU A 98 -8.90 -12.33 1.11
CA LEU A 98 -8.30 -12.01 -0.19
C LEU A 98 -8.57 -13.10 -1.24
N ALA A 99 -8.51 -14.38 -0.85
CA ALA A 99 -8.79 -15.50 -1.73
C ALA A 99 -10.27 -15.57 -2.15
N ILE A 100 -11.19 -15.32 -1.22
CA ILE A 100 -12.63 -15.21 -1.51
C ILE A 100 -12.86 -14.09 -2.52
N LEU A 101 -12.28 -12.90 -2.27
CA LEU A 101 -12.39 -11.78 -3.19
C LEU A 101 -11.84 -12.15 -4.58
N ALA A 102 -10.67 -12.78 -4.65
CA ALA A 102 -10.08 -13.24 -5.90
C ALA A 102 -11.02 -14.19 -6.66
N GLN A 103 -11.63 -15.14 -5.96
CA GLN A 103 -12.55 -16.11 -6.56
C GLN A 103 -13.79 -15.42 -7.14
N VAL A 104 -14.36 -14.44 -6.44
CA VAL A 104 -15.50 -13.67 -6.92
C VAL A 104 -15.17 -12.92 -8.22
N TYR A 105 -14.00 -12.27 -8.30
CA TYR A 105 -13.56 -11.57 -9.52
C TYR A 105 -13.07 -12.49 -10.65
N GLN A 106 -12.77 -13.75 -10.33
CA GLN A 106 -12.33 -14.75 -11.32
C GLN A 106 -13.53 -15.42 -12.01
N ILE A 107 -14.71 -15.39 -11.38
CA ILE A 107 -15.98 -15.75 -12.01
C ILE A 107 -16.40 -14.56 -12.88
N PRO A 108 -16.35 -14.68 -14.21
CA PRO A 108 -16.71 -13.56 -15.08
C PRO A 108 -18.17 -13.17 -14.83
N GLU A 109 -18.40 -11.87 -14.66
CA GLU A 109 -19.69 -11.17 -14.74
C GLU A 109 -20.29 -11.36 -16.15
N ASN A 110 -20.69 -12.58 -16.51
CA ASN A 110 -21.38 -12.92 -17.75
C ASN A 110 -22.72 -13.63 -17.48
N SER A 111 -23.01 -13.99 -16.23
CA SER A 111 -24.21 -14.76 -15.87
C SER A 111 -25.42 -13.92 -15.45
N SER A 112 -25.35 -12.58 -15.51
CA SER A 112 -26.45 -11.67 -15.13
C SER A 112 -27.10 -10.91 -16.30
N GLU A 113 -26.68 -11.13 -17.55
CA GLU A 113 -27.37 -10.59 -18.75
C GLU A 113 -28.07 -11.73 -19.52
N ALA A 114 -29.28 -12.10 -19.06
CA ALA A 114 -30.27 -12.79 -19.87
C ALA A 114 -31.66 -12.27 -19.49
N PRO A 115 -32.36 -11.63 -20.43
CA PRO A 115 -33.65 -12.17 -20.86
C PRO A 115 -33.68 -12.57 -22.34
#